data_AF-A0A1U7X1Y1-F1
#
_entry.id   AF-A0A1U7X1Y1-F1
#
_cell.length_a   1.000
_cell.length_b   1.000
_cell.length_c   1.000
_cell.angle_alpha   90.00
_cell.angle_beta   90.00
_cell.angle_gamma   90.00
#
_symmetry.space_group_name_H-M   'P 1'
#
loop_
_entity.id
_entity.type
_entity.pdbx_description
1 polymer ?
#
loop_
_entity_poly.entity_id
_entity_poly.type
_entity_poly.pdbx_seq_one_letter_code
_entity_poly.pdbx_strand_id
1 'polypeptide(L)'
;MTTAFQESNLKSAMLINSAYGKYLATPYDFGAGVATMSGPLKPGLVYETEITDYLQFLCSTGYNISTIKLISKTLPNNFSCPTNSSAESVSNMNYPSMAISISTEEETKQVTRTLTNIGEEEEAVYTARITAPDALRVRVTPKTLKFTSRVKKLSYQVTFKATSSERELFGLITWTNGWYKVRSPFVVTSPFNTKLLVTFYANGSIKKKCSFLGPYNTCSLATTRKNAMIDNSAI
;
A
#
# COMPACT_ATOMS: atom_id res chain seq x y z
N MET A 1 -13.98 -9.36 -1.86
CA MET A 1 -13.23 -8.33 -1.10
C MET A 1 -14.17 -7.29 -0.52
N THR A 2 -14.55 -6.23 -1.22
CA THR A 2 -15.25 -5.04 -0.68
C THR A 2 -16.55 -5.27 0.13
N THR A 3 -17.15 -6.46 0.05
CA THR A 3 -18.37 -6.88 0.74
C THR A 3 -18.11 -7.76 1.98
N ALA A 4 -16.84 -7.99 2.33
CA ALA A 4 -16.45 -8.74 3.51
C ALA A 4 -16.90 -8.05 4.81
N PHE A 5 -17.16 -8.84 5.85
CA PHE A 5 -17.45 -8.37 7.20
C PHE A 5 -16.15 -8.17 7.98
N GLN A 6 -16.07 -7.08 8.74
CA GLN A 6 -14.90 -6.73 9.56
C GLN A 6 -15.18 -6.86 11.07
N GLU A 7 -16.30 -7.47 11.43
CA GLU A 7 -16.70 -7.72 12.82
C GLU A 7 -16.69 -9.22 13.12
N SER A 8 -16.43 -9.55 14.38
CA SER A 8 -16.62 -10.89 14.92
C SER A 8 -18.11 -11.24 15.00
N ASN A 9 -18.41 -12.51 15.33
CA ASN A 9 -19.77 -12.96 15.65
C ASN A 9 -20.39 -12.21 16.85
N LEU A 10 -19.58 -11.55 17.68
CA LEU A 10 -20.01 -10.72 18.80
C LEU A 10 -20.25 -9.25 18.41
N LYS A 11 -20.22 -8.91 17.11
CA LYS A 11 -20.35 -7.53 16.59
C LYS A 11 -19.28 -6.59 17.16
N SER A 12 -18.11 -7.13 17.44
CA SER A 12 -16.95 -6.42 17.98
C SER A 12 -15.74 -6.60 17.07
N ALA A 13 -14.67 -5.84 17.34
CA ALA A 13 -13.40 -6.00 16.63
C ALA A 13 -12.92 -7.47 16.69
N MET A 14 -12.37 -7.95 15.58
CA MET A 14 -11.79 -9.29 15.51
C MET A 14 -10.55 -9.37 16.40
N LEU A 15 -10.36 -10.51 17.05
CA LEU A 15 -9.23 -10.78 17.93
C LEU A 15 -8.49 -12.01 17.40
N ILE A 16 -7.16 -11.92 17.27
CA ILE A 16 -6.31 -13.06 16.94
C ILE A 16 -5.76 -13.65 18.23
N ASN A 17 -5.80 -14.98 18.33
CA ASN A 17 -5.14 -15.72 19.40
C ASN A 17 -3.86 -16.35 18.84
N SER A 18 -2.70 -15.90 19.30
CA SER A 18 -1.40 -16.36 18.84
C SER A 18 -0.60 -16.98 19.99
N ALA A 19 0.54 -17.61 19.66
CA ALA A 19 1.48 -18.09 20.66
C ALA A 19 2.03 -16.98 21.59
N TYR A 20 1.95 -15.71 21.16
CA TYR A 20 2.41 -14.54 21.92
C TYR A 20 1.27 -13.82 22.67
N GLY A 21 0.07 -14.41 22.69
CA GLY A 21 -1.11 -13.84 23.33
C GLY A 21 -2.16 -13.33 22.35
N LYS A 22 -3.18 -12.68 22.91
CA LYS A 22 -4.37 -12.20 22.21
C LYS A 22 -4.23 -10.72 21.86
N TYR A 23 -4.48 -10.36 20.61
CA TYR A 23 -4.39 -8.97 20.13
C TYR A 23 -5.53 -8.62 19.16
N LEU A 24 -5.74 -7.31 18.95
CA LEU A 24 -6.71 -6.79 17.99
C LEU A 24 -6.22 -7.07 16.56
N ALA A 25 -7.06 -7.76 15.79
CA ALA A 25 -6.73 -8.07 14.41
C ALA A 25 -6.68 -6.78 13.58
N THR A 26 -5.74 -6.73 12.65
CA THR A 26 -5.53 -5.65 11.70
C THR A 26 -5.86 -6.13 10.29
N PRO A 27 -5.97 -5.21 9.31
CA PRO A 27 -6.00 -5.58 7.89
C PRO A 27 -4.84 -6.48 7.43
N TYR A 28 -3.72 -6.58 8.15
CA TYR A 28 -2.69 -7.58 7.83
C TYR A 28 -3.11 -9.00 8.20
N ASP A 29 -3.92 -9.16 9.25
CA ASP A 29 -4.38 -10.48 9.71
C ASP A 29 -5.56 -11.00 8.87
N PHE A 30 -6.50 -10.12 8.51
CA PHE A 30 -7.75 -10.53 7.84
C PHE A 30 -7.95 -9.92 6.44
N GLY A 31 -7.02 -9.09 5.95
CA GLY A 31 -7.16 -8.40 4.67
C GLY A 31 -8.40 -7.49 4.64
N ALA A 32 -9.36 -7.82 3.77
CA ALA A 32 -10.63 -7.11 3.67
C ALA A 32 -11.65 -7.51 4.76
N GLY A 33 -11.46 -8.67 5.41
CA GLY A 33 -12.35 -9.25 6.41
C GLY A 33 -12.82 -10.66 6.04
N VAL A 34 -13.83 -11.14 6.76
CA VAL A 34 -14.44 -12.47 6.56
C VAL A 34 -15.41 -12.44 5.37
N ALA A 35 -15.28 -13.43 4.50
CA ALA A 35 -16.13 -13.57 3.32
C ALA A 35 -17.61 -13.77 3.69
N THR A 36 -18.50 -13.22 2.86
CA THR A 36 -19.94 -13.45 2.95
C THR A 36 -20.42 -14.18 1.70
N MET A 37 -21.51 -14.95 1.84
CA MET A 37 -22.08 -15.72 0.73
C MET A 37 -22.77 -14.82 -0.30
N SER A 38 -23.60 -13.89 0.18
CA SER A 38 -24.47 -13.06 -0.68
C SER A 38 -23.80 -11.77 -1.17
N GLY A 39 -22.89 -11.19 -0.39
CA GLY A 39 -22.26 -9.92 -0.71
C GLY A 39 -21.60 -9.90 -2.09
N PRO A 40 -20.71 -10.84 -2.43
CA PRO A 40 -20.05 -10.88 -3.73
C PRO A 40 -20.99 -11.04 -4.93
N LEU A 41 -22.20 -11.56 -4.74
CA LEU A 41 -23.18 -11.72 -5.84
C LEU A 41 -23.78 -10.38 -6.29
N LYS A 42 -23.93 -9.43 -5.36
CA LYS A 42 -24.45 -8.08 -5.63
C LYS A 42 -23.61 -7.05 -4.86
N PRO A 43 -22.38 -6.76 -5.30
CA PRO A 43 -21.48 -5.86 -4.57
C PRO A 43 -21.81 -4.38 -4.80
N GLY A 44 -22.65 -4.05 -5.79
CA GLY A 44 -22.98 -2.67 -6.19
C GLY A 44 -21.87 -2.03 -7.01
N LEU A 45 -20.69 -1.84 -6.43
CA LEU A 45 -19.51 -1.30 -7.12
C LEU A 45 -18.33 -2.28 -7.10
N VAL A 46 -17.53 -2.24 -8.16
CA VAL A 46 -16.29 -3.02 -8.29
C VAL A 46 -15.11 -2.14 -8.70
N TYR A 47 -13.91 -2.60 -8.35
CA TYR A 47 -12.66 -2.04 -8.83
C TYR A 47 -12.17 -2.92 -9.98
N GLU A 48 -12.32 -2.43 -11.21
CA GLU A 48 -11.85 -3.14 -12.40
C GLU A 48 -10.38 -2.84 -12.66
N THR A 49 -9.63 -3.86 -13.06
CA THR A 49 -8.24 -3.76 -13.48
C THR A 49 -8.05 -4.50 -14.78
N GLU A 50 -7.23 -3.95 -15.67
CA GLU A 50 -6.84 -4.54 -16.94
C GLU A 50 -5.39 -5.04 -16.87
N ILE A 51 -4.96 -5.84 -17.86
CA ILE A 51 -3.58 -6.35 -17.94
C ILE A 51 -2.57 -5.19 -17.91
N THR A 52 -2.90 -4.07 -18.55
CA THR A 52 -2.09 -2.85 -18.58
C THR A 52 -1.84 -2.27 -17.19
N ASP A 53 -2.81 -2.34 -16.27
CA ASP A 53 -2.64 -1.87 -14.87
C ASP A 53 -1.58 -2.72 -14.14
N TYR A 54 -1.59 -4.03 -14.35
CA TYR A 54 -0.57 -4.92 -13.78
C TYR A 54 0.82 -4.67 -14.37
N LEU A 55 0.90 -4.41 -15.68
CA LEU A 55 2.17 -4.07 -16.31
C LEU A 55 2.71 -2.73 -15.79
N GLN A 56 1.86 -1.72 -15.62
CA GLN A 56 2.24 -0.43 -15.01
C GLN A 56 2.64 -0.58 -13.53
N PHE A 57 2.00 -1.47 -12.79
CA PHE A 57 2.40 -1.83 -11.43
C PHE A 57 3.81 -2.44 -11.41
N LEU A 58 4.13 -3.36 -12.33
CA LEU A 58 5.47 -3.93 -12.47
C LEU A 58 6.51 -2.85 -12.83
N CYS A 59 6.17 -1.93 -13.74
CA CYS A 59 7.03 -0.79 -14.05
C CYS A 59 7.28 0.10 -12.81
N SER A 60 6.24 0.40 -12.05
CA SER A 60 6.30 1.25 -10.84
C SER A 60 7.11 0.61 -9.70
N THR A 61 7.16 -0.72 -9.66
CA THR A 61 8.01 -1.47 -8.71
C THR A 61 9.48 -1.57 -9.14
N GLY A 62 9.84 -1.03 -10.31
CA GLY A 62 11.22 -0.96 -10.81
C GLY A 62 11.61 -2.05 -11.81
N TYR A 63 10.67 -2.87 -12.27
CA TYR A 63 10.95 -3.84 -13.33
C TYR A 63 11.11 -3.15 -14.68
N ASN A 64 12.14 -3.54 -15.42
CA ASN A 64 12.32 -3.11 -16.80
C ASN A 64 11.56 -4.03 -17.77
N ILE A 65 11.48 -3.62 -19.04
CA ILE A 65 10.73 -4.35 -20.06
C ILE A 65 11.28 -5.77 -20.28
N SER A 66 12.60 -5.99 -20.18
CA SER A 66 13.19 -7.32 -20.39
C SER A 66 12.80 -8.29 -19.28
N THR A 67 12.74 -7.85 -18.01
CA THR A 67 12.24 -8.69 -16.92
C THR A 67 10.73 -8.89 -17.01
N ILE A 68 9.95 -7.87 -17.38
CA ILE A 68 8.50 -8.01 -17.56
C ILE A 68 8.17 -9.05 -18.65
N LYS A 69 8.95 -9.12 -19.73
CA LYS A 69 8.82 -10.16 -20.79
C LYS A 69 9.02 -11.58 -20.28
N LEU A 70 9.76 -11.77 -19.19
CA LEU A 70 9.92 -13.09 -18.56
C LEU A 70 8.71 -13.46 -17.70
N ILE A 71 8.00 -12.46 -17.15
CA ILE A 71 6.84 -12.65 -16.27
C ILE A 71 5.56 -12.78 -17.10
N SER A 72 5.36 -11.90 -18.08
CA SER A 72 4.18 -11.87 -18.95
C SER A 72 4.50 -12.39 -20.34
N LYS A 73 3.89 -13.53 -20.71
CA LYS A 73 4.02 -14.13 -22.04
C LYS A 73 3.44 -13.25 -23.16
N THR A 74 2.49 -12.39 -22.82
CA THR A 74 1.80 -11.51 -23.75
C THR A 74 1.94 -10.06 -23.30
N LEU A 75 2.56 -9.24 -24.14
CA LEU A 75 2.68 -7.80 -23.96
C LEU A 75 1.93 -7.10 -25.10
N PRO A 76 1.24 -5.98 -24.82
CA PRO A 76 0.71 -5.13 -25.87
C PRO A 76 1.82 -4.72 -26.86
N ASN A 77 1.48 -4.58 -28.13
CA ASN A 77 2.42 -4.12 -29.15
C ASN A 77 3.00 -2.76 -28.74
N ASN A 78 4.34 -2.63 -28.83
CA ASN A 78 5.06 -1.43 -28.44
C ASN A 78 4.89 -1.00 -26.97
N PHE A 79 4.55 -1.94 -26.07
CA PHE A 79 4.49 -1.62 -24.64
C PHE A 79 5.86 -1.17 -24.12
N SER A 80 5.85 -0.03 -23.44
CA SER A 80 6.99 0.49 -22.69
C SER A 80 6.54 0.98 -21.32
N CYS A 81 7.44 0.90 -20.33
CA CYS A 81 7.20 1.49 -19.03
C CYS A 81 7.17 3.02 -19.16
N PRO A 82 6.15 3.70 -18.59
CA PRO A 82 6.12 5.16 -18.56
C PRO A 82 7.38 5.74 -17.89
N THR A 83 7.91 6.84 -18.41
CA THR A 83 9.12 7.50 -17.87
C THR A 83 8.92 8.05 -16.46
N ASN A 84 7.66 8.34 -16.09
CA ASN A 84 7.26 8.80 -14.75
C ASN A 84 6.87 7.64 -13.81
N SER A 85 7.16 6.39 -14.17
CA SER A 85 6.95 5.25 -13.26
C SER A 85 7.87 5.38 -12.06
N SER A 86 7.30 5.36 -10.86
CA SER A 86 8.03 5.45 -9.60
C SER A 86 7.40 4.56 -8.55
N ALA A 87 8.13 4.28 -7.47
CA ALA A 87 7.60 3.52 -6.34
C ALA A 87 6.34 4.16 -5.73
N GLU A 88 6.17 5.48 -5.88
CA GLU A 88 4.98 6.20 -5.42
C GLU A 88 3.73 5.87 -6.24
N SER A 89 3.91 5.52 -7.52
CA SER A 89 2.82 5.15 -8.42
C SER A 89 2.28 3.75 -8.18
N VAL A 90 2.98 2.91 -7.41
CA VAL A 90 2.54 1.55 -7.04
C VAL A 90 1.17 1.60 -6.35
N SER A 91 0.96 2.56 -5.45
CA SER A 91 -0.30 2.71 -4.71
C SER A 91 -1.48 3.13 -5.59
N ASN A 92 -1.25 3.57 -6.83
CA ASN A 92 -2.30 3.99 -7.77
C ASN A 92 -2.94 2.84 -8.56
N MET A 93 -2.43 1.61 -8.46
CA MET A 93 -3.12 0.44 -9.01
C MET A 93 -4.57 0.42 -8.50
N ASN A 94 -5.55 0.16 -9.37
CA ASN A 94 -6.97 0.21 -9.04
C ASN A 94 -7.44 -0.98 -8.19
N TYR A 95 -6.81 -1.17 -7.03
CA TYR A 95 -7.01 -2.31 -6.13
C TYR A 95 -7.97 -1.93 -5.00
N PRO A 96 -8.83 -2.86 -4.52
CA PRO A 96 -9.84 -2.61 -3.48
C PRO A 96 -9.28 -2.46 -2.04
N SER A 97 -7.99 -2.20 -1.89
CA SER A 97 -7.31 -1.77 -0.66
C SER A 97 -6.20 -0.77 -1.00
N MET A 98 -5.68 -0.06 0.02
CA MET A 98 -4.63 0.93 -0.17
C MET A 98 -3.50 0.75 0.85
N ALA A 99 -2.27 0.70 0.38
CA ALA A 99 -1.08 0.77 1.22
C ALA A 99 -0.31 2.03 0.85
N ILE A 100 -0.07 2.89 1.83
CA ILE A 100 0.51 4.22 1.64
C ILE A 100 1.74 4.33 2.54
N SER A 101 2.86 4.79 1.99
CA SER A 101 4.05 5.12 2.76
C SER A 101 4.20 6.64 2.84
N ILE A 102 4.28 7.19 4.05
CA ILE A 102 4.49 8.62 4.33
C ILE A 102 5.77 8.76 5.15
N SER A 103 6.78 9.41 4.61
CA SER A 103 8.15 9.44 5.14
C SER A 103 8.42 10.56 6.13
N THR A 104 7.63 11.63 6.08
CA THR A 104 7.78 12.76 6.99
C THR A 104 6.42 13.20 7.53
N GLU A 105 6.42 13.74 8.75
CA GLU A 105 5.27 14.48 9.25
C GLU A 105 4.92 15.60 8.23
N GLU A 106 3.64 15.86 8.05
CA GLU A 106 3.09 16.80 7.06
C GLU A 106 3.15 16.40 5.57
N GLU A 107 3.83 15.30 5.21
CA GLU A 107 3.79 14.79 3.84
C GLU A 107 2.36 14.35 3.47
N THR A 108 1.96 14.72 2.26
CA THR A 108 0.64 14.41 1.72
C THR A 108 0.78 13.42 0.58
N LYS A 109 0.13 12.26 0.68
CA LYS A 109 0.04 11.28 -0.41
C LYS A 109 -1.36 11.23 -0.99
N GLN A 110 -1.44 11.16 -2.30
CA GLN A 110 -2.70 11.09 -3.03
C GLN A 110 -2.76 9.79 -3.82
N VAL A 111 -3.92 9.15 -3.76
CA VAL A 111 -4.17 7.89 -4.46
C VAL A 111 -5.49 7.99 -5.19
N THR A 112 -5.49 7.64 -6.47
CA THR A 112 -6.70 7.63 -7.30
C THR A 112 -7.22 6.20 -7.43
N ARG A 113 -8.54 6.08 -7.42
CA ARG A 113 -9.26 4.84 -7.69
C ARG A 113 -10.42 5.10 -8.62
N THR A 114 -10.81 4.07 -9.36
CA THR A 114 -11.96 4.07 -10.27
C THR A 114 -12.91 2.96 -9.87
N LEU A 115 -14.16 3.34 -9.62
CA LEU A 115 -15.25 2.43 -9.32
C LEU A 115 -16.13 2.28 -10.55
N THR A 116 -16.48 1.04 -10.85
CA THR A 116 -17.49 0.70 -11.85
C THR A 116 -18.77 0.28 -11.14
N ASN A 117 -19.89 0.91 -11.48
CA ASN A 117 -21.21 0.51 -10.99
C ASN A 117 -21.74 -0.67 -11.81
N ILE A 118 -21.94 -1.80 -11.13
CA ILE A 118 -22.52 -3.02 -11.68
C ILE A 118 -23.87 -3.37 -11.03
N GLY A 119 -24.42 -2.43 -10.26
CA GLY A 119 -25.78 -2.53 -9.73
C GLY A 119 -26.84 -2.43 -10.83
N GLU A 120 -28.02 -2.96 -10.53
CA GLU A 120 -29.19 -2.99 -11.41
C GLU A 120 -29.88 -1.61 -11.51
N GLU A 121 -29.56 -0.68 -10.61
CA GLU A 121 -30.14 0.67 -10.54
C GLU A 121 -29.75 1.54 -11.76
N GLU A 122 -30.73 2.21 -12.38
CA GLU A 122 -30.49 3.14 -13.49
C GLU A 122 -29.73 4.39 -13.07
N GLU A 123 -30.02 4.92 -11.88
CA GLU A 123 -29.26 5.97 -11.22
C GLU A 123 -28.92 5.54 -9.79
N ALA A 124 -27.66 5.68 -9.40
CA ALA A 124 -27.20 5.33 -8.06
C ALA A 124 -26.23 6.40 -7.54
N VAL A 125 -26.48 6.91 -6.34
CA VAL A 125 -25.62 7.90 -5.69
C VAL A 125 -24.96 7.26 -4.47
N TYR A 126 -23.64 7.14 -4.51
CA TYR A 126 -22.84 6.63 -3.40
C TYR A 126 -22.17 7.78 -2.66
N THR A 127 -22.19 7.75 -1.33
CA THR A 127 -21.47 8.70 -0.47
C THR A 127 -20.31 8.00 0.22
N ALA A 128 -19.15 8.66 0.24
CA ALA A 128 -17.97 8.18 0.95
C ALA A 128 -18.10 8.41 2.46
N ARG A 129 -17.83 7.36 3.23
CA ARG A 129 -17.62 7.40 4.68
C ARG A 129 -16.19 6.95 4.99
N ILE A 130 -15.57 7.58 5.96
CA ILE A 130 -14.17 7.34 6.33
C ILE A 130 -14.13 6.97 7.82
N THR A 131 -13.41 5.91 8.14
CA THR A 131 -13.03 5.55 9.51
C THR A 131 -11.51 5.57 9.56
N ALA A 132 -10.93 6.45 10.38
CA ALA A 132 -9.50 6.63 10.54
C ALA A 132 -9.21 7.06 11.99
N PRO A 133 -8.02 6.75 12.54
CA PRO A 133 -7.59 7.27 13.84
C PRO A 133 -7.32 8.78 13.76
N ASP A 134 -7.38 9.46 14.91
CA ASP A 134 -7.14 10.92 15.00
C ASP A 134 -5.74 11.33 14.53
N ALA A 135 -4.78 10.40 14.62
CA ALA A 135 -3.41 10.52 14.17
C ALA A 135 -3.24 10.57 12.63
N LEU A 136 -4.33 10.44 11.86
CA LEU A 136 -4.32 10.43 10.40
C LEU A 136 -5.46 11.25 9.80
N ARG A 137 -5.10 12.26 8.99
CA ARG A 137 -6.09 13.02 8.22
C ARG A 137 -6.31 12.36 6.86
N VAL A 138 -7.53 11.90 6.61
CA VAL A 138 -7.94 11.29 5.34
C VAL A 138 -9.08 12.08 4.71
N ARG A 139 -8.96 12.39 3.42
CA ARG A 139 -10.00 13.07 2.65
C ARG A 139 -10.28 12.32 1.35
N VAL A 140 -11.56 12.23 0.98
CA VAL A 140 -12.01 11.69 -0.30
C VAL A 140 -12.64 12.79 -1.13
N THR A 141 -12.26 12.87 -2.41
CA THR A 141 -12.80 13.85 -3.38
C THR A 141 -13.12 13.15 -4.71
N PRO A 142 -14.34 13.28 -5.26
CA PRO A 142 -15.51 13.91 -4.65
C PRO A 142 -16.06 13.10 -3.46
N LYS A 143 -16.87 13.71 -2.59
CA LYS A 143 -17.52 13.00 -1.46
C LYS A 143 -18.67 12.10 -1.90
N THR A 144 -19.20 12.33 -3.10
CA THR A 144 -20.32 11.60 -3.69
C THR A 144 -19.98 11.20 -5.13
N LEU A 145 -20.44 10.02 -5.54
CA LEU A 145 -20.34 9.53 -6.91
C LEU A 145 -21.74 9.25 -7.42
N LYS A 146 -22.14 9.94 -8.50
CA LYS A 146 -23.45 9.77 -9.14
C LYS A 146 -23.29 8.96 -10.43
N PHE A 147 -23.68 7.70 -10.37
CA PHE A 147 -23.71 6.82 -11.53
C PHE A 147 -25.07 6.92 -12.23
N THR A 148 -25.05 6.76 -13.55
CA THR A 148 -26.24 6.68 -14.40
C THR A 148 -26.10 5.52 -15.39
N SER A 149 -27.13 5.25 -16.17
CA SER A 149 -27.06 4.28 -17.28
C SER A 149 -25.93 4.60 -18.28
N ARG A 150 -25.59 5.89 -18.45
CA ARG A 150 -24.52 6.36 -19.35
C ARG A 150 -23.16 6.50 -18.64
N VAL A 151 -23.15 6.76 -17.34
CA VAL A 151 -21.94 6.99 -16.54
C VAL A 151 -21.76 5.83 -15.56
N LYS A 152 -21.08 4.77 -16.03
CA LYS A 152 -20.85 3.54 -15.26
C LYS A 152 -19.52 3.51 -14.50
N LYS A 153 -18.52 4.28 -14.93
CA LYS A 153 -17.21 4.37 -14.28
C LYS A 153 -16.97 5.77 -13.76
N LEU A 154 -16.57 5.88 -12.50
CA LEU A 154 -16.21 7.16 -11.89
C LEU A 154 -14.98 7.01 -11.01
N SER A 155 -14.11 8.00 -11.09
CA SER A 155 -12.89 8.06 -10.29
C SER A 155 -13.06 8.96 -9.07
N TYR A 156 -12.34 8.62 -8.02
CA TYR A 156 -12.19 9.44 -6.83
C TYR A 156 -10.73 9.43 -6.39
N GLN A 157 -10.33 10.49 -5.72
CA GLN A 157 -9.01 10.65 -5.12
C GLN A 157 -9.12 10.61 -3.61
N VAL A 158 -8.19 9.88 -3.00
CA VAL A 158 -7.97 9.85 -1.55
C VAL A 158 -6.69 10.60 -1.23
N THR A 159 -6.76 11.52 -0.29
CA THR A 159 -5.62 12.27 0.22
C THR A 159 -5.36 11.82 1.65
N PHE A 160 -4.14 11.35 1.91
CA PHE A 160 -3.65 10.95 3.22
C PHE A 160 -2.61 11.95 3.70
N LYS A 161 -2.72 12.38 4.95
CA LYS A 161 -1.73 13.21 5.63
C LYS A 161 -1.56 12.73 7.06
N ALA A 162 -0.36 12.24 7.38
CA ALA A 162 -0.02 11.84 8.74
C ALA A 162 0.16 13.08 9.61
N THR A 163 -0.40 13.05 10.82
CA THR A 163 -0.24 14.11 11.84
C THR A 163 0.50 13.60 13.07
N SER A 164 1.09 12.41 12.98
CA SER A 164 1.88 11.76 14.02
C SER A 164 2.99 10.92 13.38
N SER A 165 3.94 10.50 14.21
CA SER A 165 5.01 9.54 13.87
C SER A 165 4.65 8.09 14.20
N GLU A 166 3.36 7.77 14.38
CA GLU A 166 2.92 6.39 14.53
C GLU A 166 3.32 5.54 13.33
N ARG A 167 3.81 4.33 13.61
CA ARG A 167 4.41 3.47 12.58
C ARG A 167 3.40 3.01 11.55
N GLU A 168 2.20 2.66 12.00
CA GLU A 168 1.15 2.05 11.18
C GLU A 168 -0.22 2.54 11.63
N LEU A 169 -0.96 3.12 10.70
CA LEU A 169 -2.29 3.68 10.94
C LEU A 169 -3.27 3.01 9.98
N PHE A 170 -4.26 2.32 10.53
CA PHE A 170 -5.25 1.58 9.76
C PHE A 170 -6.57 2.32 9.68
N GLY A 171 -7.28 2.14 8.58
CA GLY A 171 -8.63 2.66 8.46
C GLY A 171 -9.40 2.07 7.29
N LEU A 172 -10.55 2.68 7.01
CA LEU A 172 -11.53 2.16 6.07
C LEU A 172 -12.19 3.30 5.31
N ILE A 173 -12.31 3.13 4.00
CA ILE A 173 -13.21 3.94 3.16
C ILE A 173 -14.40 3.07 2.80
N THR A 174 -15.61 3.57 3.02
CA THR A 174 -16.86 2.89 2.65
C THR A 174 -17.68 3.76 1.73
N TRP A 175 -17.92 3.28 0.52
CA TRP A 175 -18.93 3.86 -0.37
C TRP A 175 -20.28 3.21 -0.09
N THR A 176 -21.32 4.02 0.11
CA THR A 176 -22.67 3.51 0.37
C THR A 176 -23.76 4.38 -0.24
N ASN A 177 -24.79 3.73 -0.77
CA ASN A 177 -26.05 4.35 -1.21
C ASN A 177 -27.21 4.03 -0.24
N GLY A 178 -26.91 3.54 0.96
CA GLY A 178 -27.88 3.03 1.94
C GLY A 178 -28.11 1.52 1.87
N TRP A 179 -28.10 0.94 0.67
CA TRP A 179 -28.33 -0.49 0.42
C TRP A 179 -27.00 -1.26 0.31
N TYR A 180 -26.13 -0.80 -0.59
CA TYR A 180 -24.80 -1.37 -0.79
C TYR A 180 -23.78 -0.70 0.12
N LYS A 181 -22.79 -1.48 0.55
CA LYS A 181 -21.61 -1.01 1.31
C LYS A 181 -20.36 -1.61 0.68
N VAL A 182 -19.58 -0.76 0.03
CA VAL A 182 -18.35 -1.14 -0.68
C VAL A 182 -17.17 -0.61 0.14
N ARG A 183 -16.50 -1.52 0.84
CA ARG A 183 -15.45 -1.21 1.81
C ARG A 183 -14.06 -1.42 1.23
N SER A 184 -13.14 -0.50 1.49
CA SER A 184 -11.74 -0.60 1.11
C SER A 184 -10.86 -0.27 2.32
N PRO A 185 -10.18 -1.25 2.92
CA PRO A 185 -9.25 -1.00 4.00
C PRO A 185 -8.03 -0.26 3.46
N PHE A 186 -7.44 0.58 4.30
CA PHE A 186 -6.15 1.18 4.02
C PHE A 186 -5.20 1.06 5.22
N VAL A 187 -3.92 1.06 4.91
CA VAL A 187 -2.84 1.22 5.89
C VAL A 187 -1.91 2.34 5.45
N VAL A 188 -1.54 3.19 6.39
CA VAL A 188 -0.51 4.22 6.22
C VAL A 188 0.66 3.84 7.10
N THR A 189 1.84 3.70 6.51
CA THR A 189 3.08 3.35 7.20
C THR A 189 4.08 4.50 7.13
N SER A 190 4.86 4.66 8.21
CA SER A 190 6.01 5.56 8.23
C SER A 190 7.31 4.73 8.14
N PRO A 191 8.15 4.91 7.08
CA PRO A 191 9.41 4.21 6.96
C PRO A 191 10.37 4.61 8.10
N PHE A 192 11.17 3.64 8.53
CA PHE A 192 12.23 3.86 9.52
C PHE A 192 13.29 4.83 8.97
N ASN A 193 13.44 6.00 9.60
CA ASN A 193 14.61 6.87 9.42
C ASN A 193 15.77 6.53 10.36
N THR A 194 15.75 5.35 11.01
CA THR A 194 16.88 4.88 11.80
C THR A 194 17.85 4.14 10.90
N LYS A 195 19.00 4.78 10.63
CA LYS A 195 20.19 4.12 10.10
C LYS A 195 20.65 3.10 11.13
N LEU A 196 20.25 1.83 10.99
CA LEU A 196 20.77 0.77 11.84
C LEU A 196 22.22 0.54 11.42
N LEU A 197 23.16 0.99 12.26
CA LEU A 197 24.58 0.73 12.08
C LEU A 197 24.95 -0.55 12.84
N VAL A 198 24.96 -1.68 12.13
CA VAL A 198 25.48 -2.92 12.71
C VAL A 198 26.98 -2.94 12.49
N THR A 199 27.72 -2.90 13.60
CA THR A 199 29.19 -2.98 13.60
C THR A 199 29.61 -4.37 14.03
N PHE A 200 30.25 -5.12 13.12
CA PHE A 200 30.78 -6.44 13.43
C PHE A 200 32.23 -6.33 13.92
N TYR A 201 32.49 -6.86 15.12
CA TYR A 201 33.81 -6.96 15.73
C TYR A 201 34.33 -8.39 15.61
N ALA A 202 35.59 -8.55 15.22
CA ALA A 202 36.31 -9.82 15.33
C ALA A 202 37.71 -9.53 15.89
N ASN A 203 38.12 -10.28 16.91
CA ASN A 203 39.38 -10.10 17.63
C ASN A 203 39.64 -8.63 18.06
N GLY A 204 38.63 -8.01 18.68
CA GLY A 204 38.74 -6.64 19.20
C GLY A 204 38.82 -5.53 18.14
N SER A 205 38.70 -5.84 16.84
CA SER A 205 38.78 -4.86 15.75
C SER A 205 37.49 -4.81 14.94
N ILE A 206 37.08 -3.59 14.52
CA ILE A 206 35.94 -3.39 13.62
C ILE A 206 36.29 -3.94 12.24
N LYS A 207 35.50 -4.89 11.74
CA LYS A 207 35.68 -5.48 10.40
C LYS A 207 34.66 -5.00 9.38
N LYS A 208 33.43 -4.68 9.80
CA LYS A 208 32.34 -4.32 8.89
C LYS A 208 31.35 -3.38 9.56
N LYS A 209 30.99 -2.29 8.89
CA LYS A 209 29.84 -1.45 9.23
C LYS A 209 28.80 -1.63 8.12
N CYS A 210 27.67 -2.25 8.43
CA CYS A 210 26.51 -2.23 7.53
C CYS A 210 25.58 -1.10 7.98
N SER A 211 25.15 -0.26 7.05
CA SER A 211 24.03 0.67 7.27
C SER A 211 22.79 0.10 6.59
N PHE A 212 21.73 -0.10 7.35
CA PHE A 212 20.43 -0.46 6.79
C PHE A 212 19.60 0.81 6.61
N LEU A 213 19.09 1.03 5.40
CA LEU A 213 18.17 2.11 5.05
C LEU A 213 16.92 1.47 4.45
N GLY A 214 15.79 1.55 5.17
CA GLY A 214 14.49 1.07 4.70
C GLY A 214 14.33 -0.47 4.65
N PRO A 215 13.18 -0.96 4.14
CA PRO A 215 12.81 -2.38 4.14
C PRO A 215 13.65 -3.26 3.20
N TYR A 216 14.47 -2.65 2.34
CA TYR A 216 15.37 -3.35 1.43
C TYR A 216 16.80 -3.34 2.00
N ASN A 217 17.21 -4.50 2.52
CA ASN A 217 18.53 -4.73 3.08
C ASN A 217 19.61 -4.66 1.98
N THR A 218 20.25 -3.51 1.80
CA THR A 218 21.49 -3.41 1.01
C THR A 218 22.65 -3.14 1.96
N CYS A 219 23.57 -4.10 2.11
CA CYS A 219 24.84 -3.86 2.81
C CYS A 219 25.92 -3.59 1.77
N SER A 220 26.41 -2.34 1.69
CA SER A 220 27.60 -2.01 0.90
C SER A 220 28.87 -2.18 1.75
N LEU A 221 29.91 -2.74 1.14
CA LEU A 221 31.22 -2.94 1.78
C LEU A 221 32.01 -1.63 1.73
N ALA A 222 32.16 -0.96 2.88
CA ALA A 222 33.18 0.07 3.05
C ALA A 222 34.49 -0.61 3.51
N THR A 223 35.37 -0.98 2.57
CA THR A 223 36.70 -1.49 2.89
C THR A 223 37.64 -0.32 3.15
N THR A 224 37.94 -0.01 4.41
CA THR A 224 39.06 0.89 4.72
C THR A 224 40.37 0.17 4.40
N ARG A 225 40.99 0.46 3.25
CA ARG A 225 42.41 0.14 3.03
C ARG A 225 43.22 0.98 4.02
N LYS A 226 43.77 0.37 5.07
CA LYS A 226 44.98 0.92 5.70
C LYS A 226 46.11 0.69 4.70
N ASN A 227 46.56 1.76 4.04
CA ASN A 227 47.86 1.73 3.35
C ASN A 227 48.91 1.43 4.42
N ALA A 228 49.57 0.29 4.30
CA ALA A 228 50.84 0.06 4.97
C ALA A 228 51.86 1.00 4.30
N MET A 229 52.26 2.06 4.99
CA MET A 229 53.53 2.73 4.71
C MET A 229 54.60 1.98 5.51
N ILE A 230 55.49 1.33 4.78
CA ILE A 230 56.81 0.93 5.27
C ILE A 230 57.56 2.24 5.45
N ASP A 231 57.91 2.58 6.69
CA ASP A 231 58.94 3.58 6.96
C ASP A 231 60.19 2.85 7.44
N ASN A 232 61.20 2.87 6.59
CA ASN A 232 62.54 2.37 6.86
C ASN A 232 63.41 3.61 7.05
N SER A 233 63.71 3.94 8.30
CA SER A 233 64.88 4.77 8.65
C SER A 233 65.51 4.21 9.94
N ALA A 234 66.77 3.77 9.78
CA ALA A 234 67.72 3.32 10.80
C ALA A 234 68.01 4.46 11.80
N ILE A 235 68.37 4.25 13.08
CA ILE A 235 69.38 3.37 13.71
C ILE A 235 68.86 2.96 15.08
#